data_AF-A0A923PPV1-F1
#
_entry.id   AF-A0A923PPV1-F1
#
_cell.length_a   1.000
_cell.length_b   1.000
_cell.length_c   1.000
_cell.angle_alpha   90.00
_cell.angle_beta   90.00
_cell.angle_gamma   90.00
#
_symmetry.space_group_name_H-M   'P 1'
#
loop_
_entity.id
_entity.type
_entity.pdbx_description
1 polymer ?
#
loop_
_entity_poly.entity_id
_entity_poly.type
_entity_poly.pdbx_seq_one_letter_code
_entity_poly.pdbx_strand_id
1 'polypeptide(L)'
;MYRFFLLLSVMLAAVAGLYFGLPWYLLAVATVVLALLFPVWRRAAFGFSFVAAFLVWGVYAGYLHFESEGRLSDRLAVAFGLAEGWSLVGVTALWAGITAGLGGWFGASLRRSFVHGPRVGG
;
A
#
# COMPACT_ATOMS: atom_id res chain seq x y z
N MET A 1 12.43 -13.12 -9.61
CA MET A 1 12.94 -12.91 -8.24
C MET A 1 12.58 -11.54 -7.66
N TYR A 2 12.85 -10.41 -8.34
CA TYR A 2 12.60 -9.05 -7.80
C TYR A 2 11.17 -8.74 -7.33
N ARG A 3 10.15 -9.42 -7.85
CA ARG A 3 8.74 -9.27 -7.44
C ARG A 3 8.52 -9.64 -5.97
N PHE A 4 9.13 -10.74 -5.55
CA PHE A 4 9.03 -11.24 -4.17
C PHE A 4 9.74 -10.29 -3.20
N PHE A 5 10.94 -9.83 -3.57
CA PHE A 5 11.67 -8.82 -2.79
C PHE A 5 10.88 -7.52 -2.67
N LEU A 6 10.25 -7.03 -3.74
CA LEU A 6 9.39 -5.86 -3.67
C LEU A 6 8.22 -6.06 -2.71
N LEU A 7 7.51 -7.20 -2.80
CA LEU A 7 6.43 -7.52 -1.86
C LEU A 7 6.94 -7.47 -0.42
N LEU A 8 8.02 -8.19 -0.12
CA LEU A 8 8.58 -8.27 1.23
C LEU A 8 9.03 -6.89 1.73
N SER A 9 9.71 -6.10 0.90
CA SER A 9 10.13 -4.74 1.25
C SER A 9 8.96 -3.80 1.51
N VAL A 10 7.88 -3.89 0.72
CA VAL A 10 6.67 -3.07 0.96
C VAL A 10 5.97 -3.52 2.24
N MET A 11 5.91 -4.82 2.53
CA MET A 11 5.35 -5.31 3.80
C MET A 11 6.16 -4.79 4.99
N LEU A 12 7.49 -4.88 4.94
CA LEU A 12 8.37 -4.34 5.98
C LEU A 12 8.22 -2.82 6.14
N ALA A 13 8.11 -2.08 5.04
CA ALA A 13 7.87 -0.64 5.07
C ALA A 13 6.51 -0.29 5.68
N ALA A 14 5.46 -1.06 5.38
CA ALA A 14 4.13 -0.88 5.97
C ALA A 14 4.14 -1.16 7.48
N VAL A 15 4.78 -2.26 7.92
CA VAL A 15 4.94 -2.59 9.34
C VAL A 15 5.74 -1.51 10.08
N ALA A 16 6.86 -1.06 9.50
CA ALA A 16 7.64 0.04 10.07
C ALA A 16 6.82 1.33 10.15
N GLY A 17 6.03 1.64 9.11
CA GLY A 17 5.11 2.77 9.08
C GLY A 17 4.13 2.76 10.26
N LEU A 18 3.47 1.62 10.49
CA LEU A 18 2.54 1.44 11.59
C LEU A 18 3.25 1.51 12.95
N TYR A 19 4.41 0.86 13.09
CA TYR A 19 5.17 0.82 14.34
C TYR A 19 5.70 2.19 14.77
N PHE A 20 6.22 2.98 13.83
CA PHE A 20 6.76 4.32 14.12
C PHE A 20 5.67 5.41 14.16
N GLY A 21 4.40 5.06 13.96
CA GLY A 21 3.30 6.04 13.91
C GLY A 21 3.44 7.04 12.76
N LEU A 22 4.04 6.60 11.64
CA LEU A 22 4.27 7.43 10.48
C LEU A 22 2.95 7.78 9.77
N PRO A 23 2.85 8.98 9.17
CA PRO A 23 1.68 9.33 8.37
C PRO A 23 1.40 8.32 7.26
N TRP A 24 0.13 7.96 7.08
CA TRP A 24 -0.29 6.87 6.20
C TRP A 24 0.13 7.04 4.72
N TYR A 25 0.23 8.28 4.24
CA TYR A 25 0.66 8.59 2.87
C TYR A 25 2.15 8.31 2.62
N LEU A 26 2.97 8.19 3.66
CA LEU A 26 4.39 7.84 3.50
C LEU A 26 4.57 6.42 2.97
N LEU A 27 3.58 5.54 3.13
CA LEU A 27 3.61 4.23 2.50
C LEU A 27 3.63 4.36 0.96
N ALA A 28 2.85 5.29 0.40
CA ALA A 28 2.88 5.56 -1.05
C ALA A 28 4.27 6.03 -1.48
N VAL A 29 4.89 6.95 -0.73
CA VAL A 29 6.26 7.42 -1.01
C VAL A 29 7.28 6.28 -0.94
N ALA A 30 7.20 5.45 0.09
CA ALA A 30 8.08 4.28 0.24
C ALA A 30 7.93 3.32 -0.95
N THR A 31 6.70 3.04 -1.39
CA THR A 31 6.46 2.17 -2.55
C THR A 31 6.98 2.76 -3.86
N VAL A 32 6.97 4.08 -4.03
CA VAL A 32 7.60 4.76 -5.18
C VAL A 32 9.10 4.50 -5.18
N VAL A 33 9.77 4.72 -4.05
CA VAL A 33 11.23 4.52 -3.91
C VAL A 33 11.60 3.05 -4.15
N LEU A 34 10.86 2.11 -3.55
CA LEU A 34 11.11 0.67 -3.73
C LEU A 34 10.88 0.23 -5.20
N ALA A 35 9.84 0.74 -5.86
CA ALA A 35 9.58 0.41 -7.27
C ALA A 35 10.57 1.07 -8.25
N LEU A 36 11.22 2.17 -7.85
CA LEU A 36 12.36 2.76 -8.56
C LEU A 36 13.60 1.87 -8.44
N LEU A 37 13.87 1.35 -7.23
CA LEU A 37 15.06 0.54 -6.96
C LEU A 37 14.99 -0.85 -7.59
N PHE A 38 13.83 -1.53 -7.51
CA PHE A 38 13.68 -2.88 -8.03
C PHE A 38 13.20 -2.90 -9.48
N PRO A 39 13.89 -3.59 -10.42
CA PRO A 39 13.53 -3.60 -11.83
C PRO A 39 12.29 -4.48 -12.14
N VAL A 40 11.11 -4.02 -11.73
CA VAL A 40 9.84 -4.75 -11.91
C VAL A 40 8.96 -4.16 -13.02
N TRP A 41 8.09 -4.99 -13.61
CA TRP A 41 7.12 -4.56 -14.63
C TRP A 41 6.01 -3.70 -14.02
N ARG A 42 5.51 -2.65 -14.71
CA ARG A 42 4.50 -1.70 -14.19
C ARG A 42 3.29 -2.36 -13.53
N ARG A 43 2.64 -3.30 -14.22
CA ARG A 43 1.47 -4.02 -13.70
C ARG A 43 1.81 -4.89 -12.49
N ALA A 44 2.99 -5.50 -12.48
CA ALA A 44 3.45 -6.27 -11.34
C ALA A 44 3.74 -5.36 -10.14
N ALA A 45 4.40 -4.21 -10.35
CA ALA A 45 4.67 -3.26 -9.27
C ALA A 45 3.39 -2.81 -8.57
N PHE A 46 2.33 -2.49 -9.32
CA PHE A 46 1.01 -2.21 -8.74
C PHE A 46 0.49 -3.39 -7.90
N GLY A 47 0.40 -4.59 -8.50
CA GLY A 47 -0.20 -5.74 -7.84
C GLY A 47 0.54 -6.18 -6.58
N PHE A 48 1.87 -6.23 -6.61
CA PHE A 48 2.67 -6.65 -5.45
C PHE A 48 2.66 -5.58 -4.34
N SER A 49 2.73 -4.29 -4.68
CA SER A 49 2.60 -3.21 -3.68
C SER A 49 1.19 -3.17 -3.08
N PHE A 50 0.15 -3.37 -3.90
CA PHE A 50 -1.25 -3.44 -3.45
C PHE A 50 -1.44 -4.58 -2.46
N VAL A 51 -1.07 -5.81 -2.82
CA VAL A 51 -1.27 -6.98 -1.97
C VAL A 51 -0.49 -6.86 -0.66
N ALA A 52 0.75 -6.37 -0.72
CA ALA A 52 1.58 -6.16 0.47
C ALA A 52 0.92 -5.20 1.47
N ALA A 53 0.48 -4.03 1.00
CA ALA A 53 -0.16 -3.03 1.86
C ALA A 53 -1.55 -3.46 2.33
N PHE A 54 -2.35 -4.05 1.44
CA PHE A 54 -3.68 -4.57 1.78
C PHE A 54 -3.62 -5.62 2.90
N LEU A 55 -2.66 -6.56 2.82
CA LEU A 55 -2.50 -7.58 3.84
C LEU A 55 -2.02 -7.01 5.18
N VAL A 56 -0.96 -6.20 5.19
CA VAL A 56 -0.41 -5.65 6.43
C VAL A 56 -1.44 -4.76 7.13
N TRP A 57 -2.06 -3.85 6.38
CA TRP A 57 -3.02 -2.91 6.95
C TRP A 57 -4.35 -3.57 7.31
N GLY A 58 -4.81 -4.54 6.50
CA GLY A 58 -6.02 -5.30 6.80
C GLY A 58 -5.86 -6.16 8.04
N VAL A 59 -4.72 -6.83 8.21
CA VAL A 59 -4.41 -7.58 9.45
C VAL A 59 -4.34 -6.64 10.64
N TYR A 60 -3.67 -5.49 10.52
CA TYR A 60 -3.57 -4.53 11.62
C TYR A 60 -4.92 -3.90 12.00
N ALA A 61 -5.72 -3.48 11.02
CA ALA A 61 -7.06 -2.94 11.26
C ALA A 61 -8.01 -4.02 11.84
N GLY A 62 -7.91 -5.26 11.36
CA GLY A 62 -8.64 -6.39 11.91
C GLY A 62 -8.23 -6.71 13.36
N TYR A 63 -6.93 -6.63 13.67
CA TYR A 63 -6.44 -6.76 15.04
C TYR A 63 -7.04 -5.71 15.97
N LEU A 64 -7.03 -4.43 15.56
CA LEU A 64 -7.68 -3.34 16.32
C LEU A 64 -9.19 -3.53 16.47
N HIS A 65 -9.86 -4.10 15.45
CA HIS A 65 -11.27 -4.44 15.53
C HIS A 65 -11.52 -5.49 16.62
N PHE A 66 -10.75 -6.58 16.65
CA PHE A 66 -10.87 -7.61 17.68
C PHE A 66 -10.50 -7.11 19.08
N GLU A 67 -9.43 -6.33 19.20
CA GLU A 67 -8.97 -5.77 20.48
C GLU A 67 -10.02 -4.86 21.12
N SER A 68 -10.79 -4.14 20.29
CA SER A 68 -11.85 -3.24 20.76
C SER A 68 -13.23 -3.92 20.89
N GLU A 69 -13.31 -5.24 20.74
CA GLU A 69 -14.58 -6.00 20.65
C GLU A 69 -15.53 -5.41 19.58
N GLY A 70 -14.98 -4.79 18.53
CA GLY A 70 -15.71 -4.10 17.47
C GLY A 70 -16.28 -2.72 17.84
N ARG A 71 -16.36 -2.36 19.13
CA ARG A 71 -17.05 -1.16 19.63
C ARG A 71 -16.57 0.15 18.99
N LEU A 72 -15.26 0.28 18.81
CA LEU A 72 -14.67 1.50 18.21
C LEU A 72 -14.87 1.53 16.70
N SER A 73 -14.68 0.37 16.05
CA SER A 73 -14.86 0.24 14.59
C SER A 73 -16.32 0.45 14.19
N ASP A 74 -17.29 -0.03 14.96
CA ASP A 74 -18.72 0.13 14.68
C ASP A 74 -19.15 1.60 14.80
N ARG A 75 -18.66 2.31 15.82
CA ARG A 75 -18.91 3.75 15.97
C ARG A 75 -18.38 4.55 14.80
N LEU A 76 -17.16 4.23 14.34
CA LEU A 76 -16.59 4.85 13.15
C LEU A 76 -17.36 4.46 11.88
N ALA A 77 -17.74 3.19 11.75
CA ALA A 77 -18.52 2.71 10.60
C ALA A 77 -19.82 3.51 10.44
N VAL A 78 -20.56 3.75 11.52
CA VAL A 78 -21.77 4.61 11.50
C VAL A 78 -21.45 6.04 11.03
N ALA A 79 -20.35 6.63 11.49
CA ALA A 79 -19.93 7.96 11.06
C ALA A 79 -19.60 8.04 9.56
N PHE A 80 -19.13 6.93 8.98
CA PHE A 80 -18.87 6.79 7.53
C PHE A 80 -20.09 6.27 6.74
N GLY A 81 -21.25 6.06 7.37
CA GLY A 81 -22.44 5.52 6.72
C GLY A 81 -22.34 4.04 6.33
N LEU A 82 -21.45 3.28 6.98
CA LEU A 82 -21.25 1.85 6.78
C LEU A 82 -22.11 1.04 7.76
N ALA A 83 -22.51 -0.17 7.34
CA ALA A 83 -23.38 -1.02 8.15
C ALA A 83 -22.69 -1.61 9.39
N GLU A 84 -21.42 -2.00 9.28
CA GLU A 84 -20.70 -2.73 10.33
C GLU A 84 -19.20 -2.39 10.34
N GLY A 85 -18.54 -2.54 11.49
CA GLY A 85 -17.10 -2.28 11.66
C GLY A 85 -16.19 -3.09 10.73
N TRP A 86 -16.58 -4.31 10.36
CA TRP A 86 -15.84 -5.12 9.37
C TRP A 86 -15.79 -4.48 7.97
N SER A 87 -16.86 -3.76 7.59
CA SER A 87 -16.87 -3.00 6.33
C SER A 87 -15.81 -1.90 6.37
N LEU A 88 -15.65 -1.24 7.52
CA LEU A 88 -14.63 -0.20 7.71
C LEU A 88 -13.21 -0.78 7.65
N VAL A 89 -12.98 -1.96 8.24
CA VAL A 89 -11.69 -2.68 8.12
C VAL A 89 -11.36 -2.95 6.66
N GLY A 90 -12.32 -3.47 5.89
CA GLY A 90 -12.15 -3.74 4.46
C GLY A 90 -11.84 -2.49 3.65
N VAL A 91 -12.59 -1.40 3.88
CA VAL A 91 -12.34 -0.10 3.23
C VAL A 91 -10.95 0.44 3.57
N THR A 92 -10.53 0.32 4.83
CA THR A 92 -9.20 0.78 5.27
C THR A 92 -8.08 -0.02 4.60
N ALA A 93 -8.21 -1.35 4.54
CA ALA A 93 -7.26 -2.22 3.87
C ALA A 93 -7.18 -1.92 2.36
N LEU A 94 -8.32 -1.71 1.71
CA LEU A 94 -8.39 -1.32 0.30
C LEU A 94 -7.75 0.05 0.06
N TRP A 95 -7.98 1.02 0.94
CA TRP A 95 -7.40 2.35 0.84
C TRP A 95 -5.86 2.30 0.88
N ALA A 96 -5.32 1.53 1.83
CA ALA A 96 -3.89 1.23 1.94
C ALA A 96 -3.33 0.53 0.69
N GLY A 97 -4.04 -0.50 0.21
CA GLY A 97 -3.67 -1.25 -0.98
C GLY A 97 -3.60 -0.35 -2.22
N ILE A 98 -4.63 0.45 -2.48
CA ILE A 98 -4.71 1.35 -3.64
C ILE A 98 -3.58 2.39 -3.57
N THR A 99 -3.38 3.02 -2.42
CA THR A 99 -2.37 4.08 -2.26
C THR A 99 -0.95 3.55 -2.47
N ALA A 100 -0.62 2.38 -1.90
CA ALA A 100 0.65 1.70 -2.15
C ALA A 100 0.78 1.18 -3.59
N GLY A 101 -0.31 0.64 -4.16
CA GLY A 101 -0.34 0.15 -5.53
C GLY A 101 -0.05 1.26 -6.54
N LEU A 102 -0.69 2.42 -6.38
CA LEU A 102 -0.47 3.60 -7.22
C LEU A 102 0.97 4.12 -7.08
N GLY A 103 1.52 4.16 -5.87
CA GLY A 103 2.92 4.53 -5.65
C GLY A 103 3.89 3.57 -6.35
N GLY A 104 3.69 2.26 -6.20
CA GLY A 104 4.48 1.25 -6.91
C GLY A 104 4.38 1.37 -8.44
N TRP A 105 3.18 1.66 -8.96
CA TRP A 105 2.98 1.88 -10.39
C TRP A 105 3.68 3.14 -10.89
N PHE A 106 3.61 4.23 -10.13
CA PHE A 106 4.27 5.49 -10.45
C PHE A 106 5.79 5.32 -10.46
N GLY A 107 6.38 4.73 -9.41
CA GLY A 107 7.82 4.49 -9.34
C GLY A 107 8.33 3.61 -10.49
N ALA A 108 7.60 2.53 -10.83
CA ALA A 108 7.95 1.68 -11.96
C ALA A 108 7.80 2.38 -13.32
N SER A 109 6.85 3.31 -13.46
CA SER A 109 6.66 4.10 -14.67
C SER A 109 7.78 5.14 -14.83
N LEU A 110 8.09 5.84 -13.74
CA LEU A 110 9.14 6.85 -13.68
C LEU A 110 10.51 6.24 -14.02
N ARG A 111 10.83 5.04 -13.49
CA ARG A 111 12.06 4.32 -13.86
C ARG A 111 12.15 4.06 -15.36
N ARG A 112 11.04 3.66 -16.00
CA ARG A 112 11.05 3.39 -17.45
C ARG A 112 11.35 4.64 -18.27
N SER A 113 10.80 5.79 -17.87
CA SER A 113 11.06 7.07 -18.52
C SER A 113 12.53 7.50 -18.40
N PHE A 114 13.20 7.19 -17.28
CA PHE A 114 14.63 7.47 -17.13
C PHE A 114 15.52 6.48 -17.90
N VAL A 115 15.11 5.21 -18.00
CA VAL A 115 15.85 4.18 -18.75
C VAL A 115 15.69 4.34 -20.26
N HIS A 116 14.53 4.81 -20.74
CA HIS A 116 14.32 5.22 -22.13
C HIS A 116 14.53 6.73 -22.21
N GLY A 117 15.78 7.17 -22.20
CA GLY A 117 16.13 8.59 -22.38
C GLY A 117 15.46 9.20 -23.62
N PRO A 118 15.31 10.54 -23.67
CA PRO A 118 14.65 11.21 -24.79
C PRO A 118 15.30 10.76 -26.10
N ARG A 119 14.50 10.20 -27.02
CA ARG A 119 14.91 10.08 -28.41
C ARG A 119 15.04 11.51 -28.95
N VAL A 120 16.22 12.10 -28.80
CA VAL A 120 16.62 13.24 -29.61
C VAL A 120 16.76 12.69 -31.03
N GLY A 121 15.87 13.10 -31.94
CA GLY A 121 15.98 12.83 -33.37
C GLY A 121 14.72 12.24 -33.99
N GLY A 122 14.09 13.05 -34.85
CA GLY A 122 12.95 12.73 -35.70
C GLY A 122 12.24 14.02 -36.10
#